data_AF-A0A1J6ICT5-F1
#
_entry.id   AF-A0A1J6ICT5-F1
#
_cell.length_a   1.000
_cell.length_b   1.000
_cell.length_c   1.000
_cell.angle_alpha   90.00
_cell.angle_beta   90.00
_cell.angle_gamma   90.00
#
_symmetry.space_group_name_H-M   'P 1'
#
loop_
_entity.id
_entity.type
_entity.pdbx_description
1 polymer ?
#
loop_
_entity_poly.entity_id
_entity_poly.type
_entity_poly.pdbx_seq_one_letter_code
_entity_poly.pdbx_strand_id
1 'polypeptide(L)'
;SDLDLALHVDEPPIPTESSTPAAKADYERWERSNRLSLILIKAHIRQSIRGSIPNRNNVKAYMKAIDEQFVSSDKALASTLMKRLSSMTFDRSRTVREHIMEMRDIDAKLKSLEVDMSEPFLVHFILNSLSAEYGPFKISYNTHKDK
;
A
#
# COMPACT_ATOMS: atom_id res chain seq x y z
N SER A 1 17.94 -26.89 -8.51
CA SER A 1 17.25 -26.85 -7.21
C SER A 1 15.86 -26.36 -7.49
N ASP A 2 14.85 -27.20 -7.30
CA ASP A 2 13.45 -26.94 -7.68
C ASP A 2 12.67 -26.24 -6.56
N LEU A 3 13.36 -25.37 -5.82
CA LEU A 3 12.80 -24.82 -4.59
C LEU A 3 11.59 -23.93 -4.87
N ASP A 4 11.59 -23.24 -6.01
CA ASP A 4 10.58 -22.28 -6.47
C ASP A 4 9.58 -22.85 -7.48
N LEU A 5 9.60 -24.16 -7.74
CA LEU A 5 8.68 -24.82 -8.67
C LEU A 5 7.21 -24.44 -8.41
N ALA A 6 6.79 -24.45 -7.14
CA ALA A 6 5.43 -24.11 -6.74
C ALA A 6 5.06 -22.63 -6.90
N LEU A 7 6.05 -21.74 -7.10
CA LEU A 7 5.80 -20.31 -7.41
C LEU A 7 5.49 -20.09 -8.89
N HIS A 8 5.92 -20.99 -9.78
CA HIS A 8 5.69 -20.87 -11.22
C HIS A 8 4.60 -21.81 -11.72
N VAL A 9 4.52 -23.02 -11.18
CA VAL A 9 3.58 -24.07 -11.61
C VAL A 9 2.35 -24.11 -10.71
N ASP A 10 1.18 -24.24 -11.32
CA ASP A 10 -0.09 -24.38 -10.59
C ASP A 10 -0.16 -25.70 -9.81
N GLU A 11 -1.01 -25.73 -8.79
CA GLU A 11 -1.17 -26.89 -7.94
C GLU A 11 -1.67 -28.09 -8.77
N PRO A 12 -0.88 -29.18 -8.85
CA PRO A 12 -1.29 -30.37 -9.58
C PRO A 12 -2.48 -31.04 -8.87
N PRO A 13 -3.31 -31.81 -9.60
CA PRO A 13 -4.42 -32.55 -8.99
C PRO A 13 -3.92 -33.46 -7.88
N ILE A 14 -4.66 -33.49 -6.76
CA ILE A 14 -4.35 -34.36 -5.63
C ILE A 14 -4.33 -35.81 -6.12
N PRO A 15 -3.22 -36.56 -5.93
CA PRO A 15 -3.13 -37.92 -6.40
C PRO A 15 -4.12 -38.83 -5.67
N THR A 16 -4.74 -39.72 -6.44
CA THR A 16 -5.60 -40.79 -5.96
C THR A 16 -4.87 -42.14 -6.02
N GLU A 17 -5.47 -43.20 -5.45
CA GLU A 17 -4.88 -44.54 -5.50
C GLU A 17 -4.59 -45.02 -6.93
N SER A 18 -5.47 -44.68 -7.88
CA SER A 18 -5.38 -44.99 -9.31
C SER A 18 -4.41 -44.10 -10.10
N SER A 19 -3.82 -43.09 -9.49
CA SER A 19 -2.88 -42.18 -10.16
C SER A 19 -1.58 -42.89 -10.54
N THR A 20 -1.00 -42.51 -11.68
CA THR A 20 0.26 -43.08 -12.15
C THR A 20 1.42 -42.73 -11.21
N PRO A 21 2.49 -43.55 -11.16
CA PRO A 21 3.69 -43.23 -10.37
C PRO A 21 4.28 -41.87 -10.70
N ALA A 22 4.26 -41.46 -11.97
CA ALA A 22 4.73 -40.15 -12.41
C ALA A 22 3.89 -39.01 -11.83
N ALA A 23 2.56 -39.10 -11.89
CA ALA A 23 1.68 -38.07 -11.33
C ALA A 23 1.85 -37.92 -9.81
N LYS A 24 2.06 -39.03 -9.09
CA LYS A 24 2.38 -39.01 -7.65
C LYS A 24 3.71 -38.31 -7.38
N ALA A 25 4.75 -38.62 -8.15
CA ALA A 25 6.07 -38.00 -8.02
C ALA A 25 6.04 -36.48 -8.34
N ASP A 26 5.28 -36.07 -9.34
CA ASP A 26 5.12 -34.66 -9.70
C ASP A 26 4.43 -33.86 -8.58
N TYR A 27 3.36 -34.42 -8.01
CA TYR A 27 2.69 -33.81 -6.85
C TYR A 27 3.63 -33.72 -5.64
N GLU A 28 4.37 -34.77 -5.29
CA GLU A 28 5.32 -34.75 -4.17
C GLU A 28 6.42 -33.71 -4.37
N ARG A 29 6.93 -33.58 -5.60
CA ARG A 29 7.94 -32.56 -5.96
C ARG A 29 7.38 -31.16 -5.80
N TRP A 30 6.16 -30.91 -6.30
CA TRP A 30 5.47 -29.63 -6.15
C TRP A 30 5.20 -29.31 -4.67
N GLU A 31 4.67 -30.26 -3.90
CA GLU A 31 4.33 -30.07 -2.49
C GLU A 31 5.58 -29.80 -1.63
N ARG A 32 6.69 -30.47 -1.94
CA ARG A 32 7.98 -30.20 -1.30
C ARG A 32 8.45 -28.77 -1.59
N SER A 33 8.36 -28.31 -2.84
CA SER A 33 8.69 -26.94 -3.22
C SER A 33 7.78 -25.92 -2.52
N ASN A 34 6.47 -26.17 -2.51
CA ASN A 34 5.45 -25.36 -1.84
C ASN A 34 5.78 -25.16 -0.36
N ARG A 35 6.01 -26.26 0.38
CA ARG A 35 6.35 -26.24 1.80
C ARG A 35 7.65 -25.49 2.09
N LEU A 36 8.69 -25.75 1.31
CA LEU A 36 10.01 -25.12 1.52
C LEU A 36 9.96 -23.62 1.25
N SER A 37 9.29 -23.21 0.18
CA SER A 37 9.09 -21.79 -0.14
C SER A 37 8.28 -21.07 0.92
N LEU A 38 7.20 -21.67 1.44
CA LEU A 38 6.42 -21.11 2.55
C LEU A 38 7.25 -20.90 3.81
N ILE A 39 8.07 -21.89 4.20
CA ILE A 39 8.95 -21.77 5.36
C ILE A 39 9.94 -20.62 5.15
N LEU A 40 10.56 -20.55 3.97
CA LEU A 40 11.55 -19.54 3.64
C LEU A 40 10.95 -18.13 3.67
N ILE A 41 9.83 -17.92 2.97
CA ILE A 41 9.13 -16.63 2.90
C ILE A 41 8.69 -16.21 4.31
N LYS A 42 8.02 -17.11 5.05
CA LYS A 42 7.59 -16.81 6.42
C LYS A 42 8.78 -16.42 7.27
N ALA A 43 9.88 -17.17 7.24
CA ALA A 43 11.08 -16.89 8.03
C ALA A 43 11.69 -15.51 7.78
N HIS A 44 11.63 -14.99 6.54
CA HIS A 44 12.16 -13.67 6.19
C HIS A 44 11.22 -12.51 6.53
N ILE A 45 9.93 -12.78 6.76
CA ILE A 45 8.97 -11.77 7.20
C ILE A 45 9.11 -11.55 8.71
N ARG A 46 9.28 -10.29 9.12
CA ARG A 46 9.32 -9.89 10.53
C ARG A 46 8.06 -10.34 11.25
N GLN A 47 8.22 -10.84 12.48
CA GLN A 47 7.11 -11.41 13.26
C GLN A 47 5.96 -10.42 13.48
N SER A 48 6.25 -9.12 13.62
CA SER A 48 5.24 -8.07 13.77
C SER A 48 4.33 -7.90 12.56
N ILE A 49 4.83 -8.23 11.35
CA ILE A 49 4.08 -8.17 10.10
C ILE A 49 3.38 -9.51 9.84
N ARG A 50 4.02 -10.63 10.21
CA ARG A 50 3.49 -11.97 9.95
C ARG A 50 2.10 -12.19 10.54
N GLY A 51 1.80 -11.58 11.68
CA GLY A 51 0.49 -11.71 12.35
C GLY A 51 -0.68 -11.07 11.61
N SER A 52 -0.44 -10.10 10.72
CA SER A 52 -1.51 -9.46 9.94
C SER A 52 -1.78 -10.15 8.60
N ILE A 53 -0.93 -11.07 8.16
CA ILE A 53 -1.10 -11.80 6.89
C ILE A 53 -1.92 -13.07 7.15
N PRO A 54 -3.06 -13.28 6.47
CA PRO A 54 -3.83 -14.51 6.56
C PRO A 54 -2.98 -15.75 6.23
N ASN A 55 -3.04 -16.78 7.07
CA ASN A 55 -2.27 -18.00 6.83
C ASN A 55 -2.80 -18.76 5.60
N ARG A 56 -1.90 -19.29 4.79
CA ARG A 56 -2.20 -20.11 3.60
C ARG A 56 -1.23 -21.30 3.51
N ASN A 57 -1.73 -22.42 3.00
CA ASN A 57 -0.96 -23.66 2.81
C ASN A 57 -0.34 -23.79 1.41
N ASN A 58 -0.76 -22.94 0.49
CA ASN A 58 -0.20 -22.81 -0.86
C ASN A 58 0.62 -21.52 -0.93
N VAL A 59 1.85 -21.60 -1.45
CA VAL A 59 2.80 -20.49 -1.52
C VAL A 59 2.32 -19.34 -2.40
N LYS A 60 1.72 -19.62 -3.57
CA LYS A 60 1.14 -18.58 -4.44
C LYS A 60 0.00 -17.85 -3.72
N ALA A 61 -0.86 -18.60 -3.03
CA ALA A 61 -1.93 -18.00 -2.24
C ALA A 61 -1.41 -17.18 -1.06
N TYR A 62 -0.31 -17.59 -0.42
CA TYR A 62 0.33 -16.82 0.65
C TYR A 62 0.96 -15.53 0.12
N MET A 63 1.66 -15.57 -1.01
CA MET A 63 2.20 -14.39 -1.68
C MET A 63 1.09 -13.39 -2.04
N LYS A 64 -0.02 -13.88 -2.61
CA LYS A 64 -1.18 -13.03 -2.88
C LYS A 64 -1.74 -12.38 -1.60
N ALA A 65 -1.81 -13.12 -0.50
CA ALA A 65 -2.27 -12.58 0.77
C ALA A 65 -1.31 -11.51 1.35
N ILE A 66 -0.01 -11.65 1.09
CA ILE A 66 0.99 -10.61 1.41
C ILE A 66 0.68 -9.35 0.61
N ASP A 67 0.56 -9.46 -0.71
CA ASP A 67 0.30 -8.33 -1.60
C ASP A 67 -0.99 -7.60 -1.22
N GLU A 68 -2.08 -8.34 -0.99
CA GLU A 68 -3.37 -7.80 -0.53
C GLU A 68 -3.25 -7.06 0.81
N GLN A 69 -2.48 -7.60 1.75
CA GLN A 69 -2.28 -6.99 3.06
C GLN A 69 -1.58 -5.63 2.94
N PHE A 70 -0.54 -5.53 2.12
CA PHE A 70 0.18 -4.26 1.91
C PHE A 70 -0.66 -3.24 1.14
N VAL A 71 -1.39 -3.65 0.11
CA VAL A 71 -2.35 -2.77 -0.60
C VAL A 71 -3.40 -2.21 0.37
N SER A 72 -3.91 -3.04 1.29
CA SER A 72 -4.88 -2.57 2.30
C SER A 72 -4.26 -1.55 3.28
N SER A 73 -3.01 -1.78 3.70
CA SER A 73 -2.26 -0.90 4.57
C SER A 73 -2.00 0.45 3.92
N ASP A 74 -1.56 0.46 2.65
CA ASP A 74 -1.29 1.67 1.89
C ASP A 74 -2.56 2.50 1.69
N LYS A 75 -3.69 1.86 1.39
CA LYS A 75 -5.00 2.53 1.32
C LYS A 75 -5.42 3.14 2.66
N ALA A 76 -5.21 2.44 3.77
CA ALA A 76 -5.52 2.95 5.11
C ALA A 76 -4.63 4.15 5.48
N LEU A 77 -3.33 4.08 5.13
CA LEU A 77 -2.39 5.18 5.31
C LEU A 77 -2.78 6.39 4.45
N ALA A 78 -3.09 6.18 3.18
CA ALA A 78 -3.57 7.22 2.27
C ALA A 78 -4.84 7.89 2.80
N SER A 79 -5.82 7.11 3.28
CA SER A 79 -7.04 7.65 3.89
C SER A 79 -6.75 8.49 5.14
N THR A 80 -5.76 8.08 5.95
CA THR A 80 -5.35 8.82 7.15
C THR A 80 -4.70 10.15 6.79
N LEU A 81 -3.80 10.14 5.79
CA LEU A 81 -3.15 11.34 5.27
C LEU A 81 -4.15 12.31 4.62
N MET A 82 -5.09 11.81 3.82
CA MET A 82 -6.18 12.61 3.24
C MET A 82 -7.03 13.26 4.32
N LYS A 83 -7.43 12.49 5.35
CA LYS A 83 -8.18 13.02 6.49
C LYS A 83 -7.40 14.14 7.16
N ARG A 84 -6.12 13.92 7.48
CA ARG A 84 -5.25 14.94 8.09
C ARG A 84 -5.17 16.19 7.22
N LEU A 85 -4.86 16.05 5.93
CA LEU A 85 -4.76 17.18 5.00
C LEU A 85 -6.05 18.00 4.97
N SER A 86 -7.21 17.33 4.94
CA SER A 86 -8.51 18.00 4.89
C SER A 86 -8.93 18.69 6.18
N SER A 87 -8.45 18.21 7.32
CA SER A 87 -8.73 18.80 8.63
C SER A 87 -7.69 19.82 9.09
N MET A 88 -6.59 19.99 8.35
CA MET A 88 -5.54 20.92 8.74
C MET A 88 -6.04 22.36 8.65
N THR A 89 -5.84 23.10 9.75
CA THR A 89 -6.13 24.53 9.84
C THR A 89 -4.93 25.25 10.42
N PHE A 90 -4.62 26.44 9.92
CA PHE A 90 -3.55 27.28 10.43
C PHE A 90 -3.95 27.92 11.78
N ASP A 91 -3.27 27.53 12.85
CA ASP A 91 -3.56 27.91 14.24
C ASP A 91 -2.61 28.97 14.82
N ARG A 92 -1.72 29.54 13.99
CA ARG A 92 -0.68 30.52 14.37
C ARG A 92 0.41 30.01 15.31
N SER A 93 0.46 28.71 15.61
CA SER A 93 1.53 28.13 16.43
C SER A 93 2.91 28.15 15.74
N ARG A 94 2.91 28.30 14.41
CA ARG A 94 4.07 28.27 13.52
C ARG A 94 3.89 29.24 12.36
N THR A 95 4.90 29.38 11.52
CA THR A 95 4.83 30.26 10.34
C THR A 95 3.94 29.67 9.24
N VAL A 96 3.37 30.53 8.40
CA VAL A 96 2.58 30.12 7.22
C VAL A 96 3.44 29.25 6.28
N ARG A 97 4.73 29.55 6.14
CA ARG A 97 5.66 28.76 5.34
C ARG A 97 5.78 27.33 5.85
N GLU A 98 5.92 27.13 7.16
CA GLU A 98 5.98 25.80 7.77
C GLU A 98 4.68 25.03 7.59
N HIS A 99 3.54 25.71 7.73
CA HIS A 99 2.23 25.12 7.46
C HIS A 99 2.09 24.64 6.01
N ILE A 100 2.50 25.45 5.05
CA ILE A 100 2.50 25.08 3.62
C ILE A 100 3.45 23.90 3.35
N MET A 101 4.64 23.91 3.94
CA MET A 101 5.60 22.83 3.77
C MET A 101 5.06 21.51 4.31
N GLU A 102 4.36 21.51 5.44
CA GLU A 102 3.74 20.29 5.97
C GLU A 102 2.62 19.77 5.06
N MET A 103 1.77 20.66 4.52
CA MET A 103 0.73 20.23 3.57
C MET A 103 1.33 19.64 2.29
N ARG A 104 2.43 20.22 1.79
CA ARG A 104 3.18 19.67 0.65
C ARG A 104 3.88 18.35 0.96
N ASP A 105 4.37 18.16 2.18
CA ASP A 105 4.94 16.88 2.61
C ASP A 105 3.87 15.78 2.67
N ILE A 106 2.66 16.10 3.12
CA ILE A 106 1.52 15.17 3.08
C ILE A 106 1.13 14.83 1.64
N ASP A 107 1.07 15.82 0.75
CA ASP A 107 0.82 15.61 -0.68
C ASP A 107 1.88 14.70 -1.33
N ALA A 108 3.17 14.95 -1.07
CA ALA A 108 4.25 14.11 -1.57
C ALA A 108 4.14 12.65 -1.07
N LYS A 109 3.74 12.46 0.19
CA LYS A 109 3.46 11.12 0.75
C LYS A 109 2.27 10.46 0.08
N LEU A 110 1.19 11.20 -0.17
CA LEU A 110 0.03 10.70 -0.90
C LEU A 110 0.39 10.27 -2.32
N LYS A 111 1.23 11.06 -3.00
CA LYS A 111 1.75 10.72 -4.33
C LYS A 111 2.57 9.42 -4.34
N SER A 112 3.37 9.17 -3.30
CA SER A 112 4.09 7.91 -3.15
C SER A 112 3.17 6.69 -2.93
N LEU A 113 1.92 6.93 -2.55
CA LEU A 113 0.86 5.92 -2.39
C LEU A 113 -0.12 5.91 -3.58
N GLU A 114 0.33 6.42 -4.74
CA GLU A 114 -0.45 6.51 -5.99
C GLU A 114 -1.71 7.39 -5.90
N VAL A 115 -1.80 8.26 -4.89
CA VAL A 115 -2.86 9.28 -4.78
C VAL A 115 -2.28 10.62 -5.25
N ASP A 116 -2.46 10.93 -6.52
CA ASP A 116 -1.97 12.17 -7.12
C ASP A 116 -3.03 13.28 -7.03
N MET A 117 -2.68 14.40 -6.41
CA MET A 117 -3.48 15.62 -6.43
C MET A 117 -2.86 16.61 -7.40
N SER A 118 -3.71 17.22 -8.24
CA SER A 118 -3.26 18.29 -9.11
C SER A 118 -2.78 19.49 -8.29
N GLU A 119 -1.71 20.17 -8.73
CA GLU A 119 -1.19 21.37 -8.06
C GLU A 119 -2.28 22.44 -7.84
N PRO A 120 -3.21 22.73 -8.78
CA PRO A 120 -4.33 23.64 -8.52
C PRO A 120 -5.19 23.23 -7.32
N PHE A 121 -5.46 21.94 -7.17
CA PHE A 121 -6.27 21.42 -6.08
C PHE A 121 -5.55 21.50 -4.74
N LEU A 122 -4.24 21.18 -4.71
CA LEU A 122 -3.41 21.34 -3.52
C LEU A 122 -3.36 22.80 -3.05
N VAL A 123 -3.20 23.75 -3.97
CA VAL A 123 -3.22 25.18 -3.62
C VAL A 123 -4.57 25.59 -3.02
N HIS A 124 -5.68 25.07 -3.53
CA HIS A 124 -6.99 25.33 -2.92
C HIS A 124 -7.09 24.79 -1.49
N PHE A 125 -6.57 23.59 -1.21
CA PHE A 125 -6.50 23.06 0.16
C PHE A 125 -5.69 23.96 1.08
N ILE A 126 -4.51 24.37 0.62
CA ILE A 126 -3.63 25.27 1.37
C ILE A 126 -4.36 26.58 1.69
N LEU A 127 -4.96 27.24 0.70
CA LEU A 127 -5.69 28.50 0.91
C LEU A 127 -6.89 28.34 1.84
N ASN A 128 -7.62 27.22 1.76
CA ASN A 128 -8.75 26.94 2.62
C ASN A 128 -8.35 26.62 4.07
N SER A 129 -7.13 26.15 4.29
CA SER A 129 -6.59 25.88 5.62
C SER A 129 -6.13 27.14 6.37
N LEU A 130 -5.91 28.25 5.66
CA LEU A 130 -5.45 29.50 6.30
C LEU A 130 -6.57 30.15 7.13
N SER A 131 -6.18 30.85 8.19
CA SER A 131 -7.11 31.60 9.04
C SER A 131 -7.82 32.70 8.26
N ALA A 132 -9.01 33.11 8.71
CA ALA A 132 -9.87 34.10 8.04
C ALA A 132 -9.18 35.45 7.77
N GLU A 133 -8.16 35.81 8.55
CA GLU A 133 -7.34 37.02 8.33
C GLU A 133 -6.60 37.01 6.98
N TYR A 134 -6.34 35.83 6.41
CA TYR A 134 -5.76 35.66 5.08
C TYR A 134 -6.81 35.68 3.96
N GLY A 135 -8.06 36.01 4.26
CA GLY A 135 -9.16 36.14 3.29
C GLY A 135 -8.80 36.98 2.05
N PRO A 136 -8.19 38.17 2.19
CA PRO A 136 -7.75 38.97 1.04
C PRO A 136 -6.73 38.26 0.13
N PHE A 137 -5.82 37.46 0.71
CA PHE A 137 -4.85 36.68 -0.05
C PHE A 137 -5.52 35.59 -0.89
N LYS A 138 -6.53 34.90 -0.32
CA LYS A 138 -7.34 33.92 -1.05
C LYS A 138 -8.12 34.54 -2.21
N ILE A 139 -8.71 35.72 -2.01
CA ILE A 139 -9.42 36.45 -3.07
C ILE A 139 -8.46 36.83 -4.20
N SER A 140 -7.28 37.38 -3.85
CA SER A 140 -6.26 37.76 -4.82
C SER A 140 -5.77 36.58 -5.67
N TYR A 141 -5.48 35.42 -5.07
CA TYR A 141 -5.04 34.25 -5.83
C TYR A 141 -6.07 33.80 -6.87
N ASN A 142 -7.35 33.74 -6.49
CA ASN A 142 -8.42 33.29 -7.37
C ASN A 142 -8.63 34.24 -8.56
N THR A 143 -8.60 35.56 -8.33
CA THR A 143 -8.81 36.56 -9.40
C THR A 143 -7.66 36.64 -10.41
N HIS A 144 -6.44 36.22 -10.04
CA HIS A 144 -5.30 36.16 -10.96
C HIS A 144 -5.25 34.87 -11.79
N LYS A 145 -5.99 33.82 -11.40
CA LYS A 145 -6.04 32.54 -12.13
C LYS A 145 -7.07 32.50 -13.25
N ASP A 146 -8.02 33.43 -13.27
CA ASP A 146 -9.08 33.56 -14.30
C ASP A 146 -8.61 34.33 -15.57
N LYS A 147 -7.29 34.38 -15.83
CA LYS A 147 -6.67 34.91 -17.06
C LYS A 147 -5.70 33.90 -17.65
#